data_AF-A0A238ZHH1-F1
#
_entry.id   AF-A0A238ZHH1-F1
#
_cell.length_a   1.000
_cell.length_b   1.000
_cell.length_c   1.000
_cell.angle_alpha   90.00
_cell.angle_beta   90.00
_cell.angle_gamma   90.00
#
_symmetry.space_group_name_H-M   'P 1'
#
loop_
_entity.id
_entity.type
_entity.pdbx_description
1 polymer ?
#
loop_
_entity_poly.entity_id
_entity_poly.type
_entity_poly.pdbx_seq_one_letter_code
_entity_poly.pdbx_strand_id
1 'polypeptide(L)'
;MASEKEPFSARLRAATWSDHGDNETSAYMSALVEGRLARDEYAVLVAQLHPVYDLLERAADRMASDPAAGAFDLPGLRRREALEADLAFFYGPRWRSRVGPNASTARYCDRLREVCFDWPGGFVAHHYTRYLGDLSGGQYIGVQVRRALGLSAGDDGVRFYRFPGKPKAYKDRYRRMLDAAPWDAAEQARVIGEVRAAYRLNAALTTELDEHLRRDAA
;
A
#
# COMPACT_ATOMS: atom_id res chain seq x y z
N MET A 1 31.16 2.34 3.00
CA MET A 1 30.75 2.37 1.58
C MET A 1 29.98 1.10 1.31
N ALA A 2 28.69 1.17 0.98
CA ALA A 2 27.94 -0.01 0.55
C ALA A 2 28.61 -0.52 -0.72
N SER A 3 29.10 -1.78 -0.67
CA SER A 3 29.83 -2.40 -1.77
C SER A 3 28.97 -2.46 -3.03
N GLU A 4 29.53 -2.14 -4.19
CA GLU A 4 28.91 -2.26 -5.53
C GLU A 4 28.38 -3.67 -5.86
N LYS A 5 28.56 -4.65 -4.97
CA LYS A 5 28.06 -6.03 -5.10
C LYS A 5 26.72 -6.30 -4.39
N GLU A 6 26.16 -5.36 -3.64
CA GLU A 6 24.89 -5.60 -2.95
C GLU A 6 23.67 -5.46 -3.90
N PRO A 7 22.74 -6.44 -3.95
CA PRO A 7 21.56 -6.37 -4.81
C PRO A 7 20.72 -5.12 -4.54
N PHE A 8 20.11 -4.55 -5.59
CA PHE A 8 19.35 -3.31 -5.46
C PHE A 8 18.19 -3.44 -4.46
N SER A 9 17.52 -4.59 -4.41
CA SER A 9 16.44 -4.83 -3.44
C SER A 9 16.88 -4.75 -1.98
N ALA A 10 18.13 -5.16 -1.68
CA ALA A 10 18.71 -5.05 -0.35
C ALA A 10 19.08 -3.60 -0.02
N ARG A 11 19.72 -2.90 -0.97
CA ARG A 11 20.05 -1.47 -0.85
C ARG A 11 18.80 -0.61 -0.65
N LEU A 12 17.75 -0.87 -1.44
CA LEU A 12 16.46 -0.19 -1.34
C LEU A 12 15.85 -0.37 0.05
N ARG A 13 15.76 -1.62 0.52
CA ARG A 13 15.24 -1.93 1.86
C ARG A 13 16.04 -1.22 2.95
N ALA A 14 17.37 -1.25 2.88
CA ALA A 14 18.24 -0.61 3.87
C ALA A 14 18.07 0.91 3.86
N ALA A 15 18.00 1.52 2.67
CA ALA A 15 17.88 2.96 2.51
C ALA A 15 16.53 3.54 2.97
N THR A 16 15.48 2.72 3.03
CA THR A 16 14.12 3.15 3.40
C THR A 16 13.61 2.46 4.67
N TRP A 17 14.51 1.86 5.45
CA TRP A 17 14.14 1.12 6.65
C TRP A 17 13.56 2.03 7.74
N SER A 18 14.18 3.20 7.95
CA SER A 18 13.70 4.20 8.91
C SER A 18 12.31 4.73 8.54
N ASP A 19 12.08 5.01 7.24
CA ASP A 19 10.80 5.49 6.75
C ASP A 19 9.66 4.45 6.93
N HIS A 20 9.99 3.17 7.04
CA HIS A 20 9.00 2.13 7.35
C HIS A 20 8.53 2.20 8.81
N GLY A 21 9.46 2.46 9.75
CA GLY A 21 9.16 2.52 11.19
C GLY A 21 8.47 3.82 11.61
N ASP A 22 8.82 4.95 11.00
CA ASP A 22 8.19 6.25 11.29
C ASP A 22 6.71 6.27 10.84
N ASN A 23 6.33 5.42 9.89
CA ASN A 23 4.94 5.24 9.47
C ASN A 23 4.07 4.47 10.48
N GLU A 24 4.65 3.83 11.49
CA GLU A 24 3.93 3.01 12.47
C GLU A 24 3.56 3.78 13.75
N THR A 25 3.86 5.08 13.85
CA THR A 25 3.77 5.84 15.12
C THR A 25 2.46 6.61 15.34
N SER A 26 1.54 6.66 14.36
CA SER A 26 0.23 7.31 14.56
C SER A 26 -0.66 6.49 15.51
N ALA A 27 -1.51 7.17 16.29
CA ALA A 27 -2.44 6.49 17.20
C ALA A 27 -3.39 5.54 16.45
N TYR A 28 -3.78 5.91 15.23
CA TYR A 28 -4.63 5.11 14.36
C TYR A 28 -3.95 3.80 13.96
N MET A 29 -2.69 3.84 13.56
CA MET A 29 -1.94 2.62 13.22
C MET A 29 -1.74 1.72 14.43
N SER A 30 -1.46 2.28 15.62
CA SER A 30 -1.40 1.47 16.85
C SER A 30 -2.75 0.80 17.14
N ALA A 31 -3.86 1.53 17.05
CA ALA A 31 -5.20 0.96 17.23
C ALA A 31 -5.55 -0.10 16.18
N LEU A 32 -5.13 0.09 14.92
CA LEU A 32 -5.31 -0.89 13.85
C LEU A 32 -4.55 -2.19 14.12
N VAL A 33 -3.26 -2.08 14.47
CA VAL A 33 -2.38 -3.22 14.75
C VAL A 33 -2.81 -3.98 16.01
N GLU A 34 -3.32 -3.27 17.01
CA GLU A 34 -3.84 -3.86 18.25
C GLU A 34 -5.28 -4.36 18.13
N GLY A 35 -5.95 -4.15 16.98
CA GLY A 35 -7.32 -4.58 16.75
C GLY A 35 -8.36 -3.85 17.61
N ARG A 36 -8.11 -2.56 17.92
CA ARG A 36 -8.97 -1.72 18.74
C ARG A 36 -9.91 -0.81 17.95
N LEU A 37 -9.75 -0.72 16.62
CA LEU A 37 -10.62 0.09 15.79
C LEU A 37 -12.04 -0.48 15.74
N ALA A 38 -13.04 0.39 15.91
CA ALA A 38 -14.41 0.10 15.61
C ALA A 38 -14.63 -0.09 14.09
N ARG A 39 -15.78 -0.68 13.74
CA ARG A 39 -16.15 -1.00 12.35
C ARG A 39 -16.09 0.20 11.42
N ASP A 40 -16.66 1.32 11.85
CA ASP A 40 -16.72 2.56 11.08
C ASP A 40 -15.36 3.23 10.97
N GLU A 41 -14.54 3.20 12.04
CA GLU A 41 -13.17 3.74 12.01
C GLU A 41 -12.31 2.99 10.98
N TYR A 42 -12.32 1.65 11.03
CA TYR A 42 -11.61 0.84 10.03
C TYR A 42 -12.15 1.05 8.60
N ALA A 43 -13.47 1.22 8.45
CA ALA A 43 -14.07 1.49 7.14
C ALA A 43 -13.57 2.80 6.50
N VAL A 44 -13.14 3.80 7.29
CA VAL A 44 -12.52 5.02 6.76
C VAL A 44 -11.19 4.70 6.07
N LEU A 45 -10.34 3.87 6.68
CA LEU A 45 -9.09 3.44 6.03
C LEU A 45 -9.36 2.75 4.69
N VAL A 46 -10.32 1.82 4.63
CA VAL A 46 -10.66 1.12 3.38
C VAL A 46 -11.06 2.13 2.30
N ALA A 47 -11.83 3.16 2.66
CA ALA A 47 -12.24 4.22 1.75
C ALA A 47 -11.06 5.06 1.24
N GLN A 48 -10.05 5.31 2.09
CA GLN A 48 -8.84 6.06 1.70
C GLN A 48 -7.86 5.21 0.88
N LEU A 49 -7.79 3.90 1.09
CA LEU A 49 -6.94 3.00 0.29
C LEU A 49 -7.45 2.85 -1.15
N HIS A 50 -8.76 2.75 -1.36
CA HIS A 50 -9.34 2.53 -2.68
C HIS A 50 -8.82 3.46 -3.79
N PRO A 51 -8.89 4.81 -3.69
CA PRO A 51 -8.42 5.69 -4.76
C PRO A 51 -6.92 5.58 -5.03
N VAL A 52 -6.11 5.24 -4.02
CA VAL A 52 -4.65 4.99 -4.17
C VAL A 52 -4.42 3.75 -5.04
N TYR A 53 -5.08 2.62 -4.72
CA TYR A 53 -4.93 1.39 -5.49
C TYR A 53 -5.56 1.47 -6.88
N ASP A 54 -6.70 2.13 -7.03
CA ASP A 54 -7.33 2.32 -8.34
C ASP A 54 -6.40 3.09 -9.30
N LEU A 55 -5.74 4.16 -8.84
CA LEU A 55 -4.76 4.87 -9.67
C LEU A 55 -3.50 4.04 -9.93
N LEU A 56 -2.98 3.36 -8.91
CA LEU A 56 -1.78 2.54 -9.05
C LEU A 56 -1.99 1.37 -10.02
N GLU A 57 -3.17 0.77 -10.04
CA GLU A 57 -3.51 -0.32 -10.97
C GLU A 57 -3.77 0.17 -12.38
N ARG A 58 -4.33 1.37 -12.57
CA ARG A 58 -4.39 2.01 -13.89
C ARG A 58 -2.99 2.37 -14.42
N ALA A 59 -2.09 2.78 -13.53
CA ALA A 59 -0.69 2.98 -13.89
C ALA A 59 -0.02 1.65 -14.27
N ALA A 60 -0.36 0.54 -13.60
CA ALA A 60 0.09 -0.79 -14.00
C ALA A 60 -0.39 -1.16 -15.40
N ASP A 61 -1.66 -0.89 -15.74
CA ASP A 61 -2.18 -1.07 -17.10
C ASP A 61 -1.38 -0.24 -18.13
N ARG A 62 -1.05 1.01 -17.80
CA ARG A 62 -0.25 1.90 -18.65
C ARG A 62 1.20 1.42 -18.83
N MET A 63 1.76 0.78 -17.81
CA MET A 63 3.13 0.26 -17.78
C MET A 63 3.26 -1.17 -18.31
N ALA A 64 2.16 -1.82 -18.70
CA ALA A 64 2.15 -3.25 -19.04
C ALA A 64 3.15 -3.65 -20.14
N SER A 65 3.45 -2.75 -21.09
CA SER A 65 4.42 -2.97 -22.17
C SER A 65 5.80 -2.38 -21.89
N ASP A 66 6.01 -1.73 -20.76
CA ASP A 66 7.29 -1.14 -20.40
C ASP A 66 8.30 -2.24 -20.02
N PRO A 67 9.51 -2.26 -20.59
CA PRO A 67 10.49 -3.32 -20.35
C PRO A 67 11.05 -3.33 -18.92
N ALA A 68 11.02 -2.21 -18.20
CA ALA A 68 11.50 -2.10 -16.83
C ALA A 68 10.38 -2.28 -15.81
N ALA A 69 9.15 -1.84 -16.09
CA ALA A 69 8.04 -1.83 -15.14
C ALA A 69 6.97 -2.91 -15.38
N GLY A 70 6.72 -3.33 -16.63
CA GLY A 70 5.53 -4.11 -16.98
C GLY A 70 5.43 -5.46 -16.28
N ALA A 71 6.56 -6.06 -15.91
CA ALA A 71 6.58 -7.33 -15.20
C ALA A 71 6.13 -7.23 -13.73
N PHE A 72 6.13 -6.04 -13.12
CA PHE A 72 5.88 -5.82 -11.69
C PHE A 72 4.42 -6.00 -11.25
N ASP A 73 3.46 -5.94 -12.18
CA ASP A 73 2.05 -6.29 -11.92
C ASP A 73 1.85 -7.81 -11.91
N LEU A 74 2.31 -8.45 -10.82
CA LEU A 74 2.23 -9.90 -10.70
C LEU A 74 0.76 -10.35 -10.55
N PRO A 75 0.35 -11.45 -11.23
CA PRO A 75 -1.00 -11.98 -11.10
C PRO A 75 -1.42 -12.21 -9.64
N GLY A 76 -2.59 -11.70 -9.28
CA GLY A 76 -3.15 -11.82 -7.93
C GLY A 76 -2.66 -10.77 -6.93
N LEU A 77 -1.89 -9.75 -7.34
CA LEU A 77 -1.55 -8.61 -6.49
C LEU A 77 -2.62 -7.53 -6.44
N ARG A 78 -3.31 -7.24 -7.55
CA ARG A 78 -4.33 -6.18 -7.62
C ARG A 78 -5.35 -6.26 -6.48
N ARG A 79 -5.63 -5.12 -5.85
CA ARG A 79 -6.49 -4.92 -4.66
C ARG A 79 -7.74 -4.11 -4.96
N ARG A 80 -7.87 -3.42 -6.10
CA ARG A 80 -9.03 -2.56 -6.39
C ARG A 80 -10.35 -3.31 -6.18
N GLU A 81 -10.55 -4.46 -6.83
CA GLU A 81 -11.80 -5.22 -6.71
C GLU A 81 -12.09 -5.69 -5.28
N ALA A 82 -11.04 -6.08 -4.55
CA ALA A 82 -11.17 -6.46 -3.15
C ALA A 82 -11.60 -5.28 -2.27
N LEU A 83 -11.03 -4.10 -2.51
CA LEU A 83 -11.40 -2.86 -1.82
C LEU A 83 -12.82 -2.42 -2.19
N GLU A 84 -13.26 -2.55 -3.44
CA GLU A 84 -14.63 -2.24 -3.85
C GLU A 84 -15.67 -3.13 -3.15
N ALA A 85 -15.36 -4.42 -3.00
CA ALA A 85 -16.20 -5.36 -2.26
C ALA A 85 -16.25 -5.01 -0.76
N ASP A 86 -15.09 -4.70 -0.16
CA ASP A 86 -15.03 -4.26 1.23
C ASP A 86 -15.80 -2.94 1.45
N LEU A 87 -15.73 -1.99 0.51
CA LEU A 87 -16.48 -0.73 0.56
C LEU A 87 -17.99 -0.95 0.44
N ALA A 88 -18.43 -1.87 -0.42
CA ALA A 88 -19.83 -2.26 -0.51
C ALA A 88 -20.33 -2.88 0.79
N PHE A 89 -19.49 -3.65 1.50
CA PHE A 89 -19.81 -4.22 2.81
C PHE A 89 -19.97 -3.15 3.91
N PHE A 90 -19.13 -2.12 3.92
CA PHE A 90 -19.19 -1.06 4.94
C PHE A 90 -20.24 0.01 4.66
N TYR A 91 -20.35 0.48 3.42
CA TYR A 91 -21.15 1.65 3.07
C TYR A 91 -22.37 1.32 2.19
N GLY A 92 -22.55 0.06 1.80
CA GLY A 92 -23.61 -0.40 0.91
C GLY A 92 -23.26 -0.29 -0.58
N PRO A 93 -24.14 -0.76 -1.48
CA PRO A 93 -23.86 -0.82 -2.93
C PRO A 93 -23.65 0.54 -3.60
N ARG A 94 -24.07 1.64 -2.95
CA ARG A 94 -23.85 3.01 -3.41
C ARG A 94 -22.68 3.69 -2.69
N TRP A 95 -21.70 2.94 -2.20
CA TRP A 95 -20.55 3.48 -1.47
C TRP A 95 -19.84 4.62 -2.19
N ARG A 96 -19.77 4.58 -3.54
CA ARG A 96 -19.14 5.63 -4.37
C ARG A 96 -19.72 7.02 -4.17
N SER A 97 -20.99 7.15 -3.76
CA SER A 97 -21.61 8.45 -3.48
C SER A 97 -21.51 8.86 -2.00
N ARG A 98 -20.87 8.04 -1.15
CA ARG A 98 -20.83 8.22 0.31
C ARG A 98 -19.44 8.50 0.84
N VAL A 99 -18.40 8.07 0.13
CA VAL A 99 -17.01 8.23 0.54
C VAL A 99 -16.21 8.92 -0.55
N GLY A 100 -15.21 9.70 -0.13
CA GLY A 100 -14.28 10.37 -1.01
C GLY A 100 -12.89 10.45 -0.36
N PRO A 101 -11.86 10.79 -1.15
CA PRO A 101 -10.53 10.99 -0.62
C PRO A 101 -10.50 12.22 0.31
N ASN A 102 -9.89 12.07 1.47
CA ASN A 102 -9.50 13.19 2.33
C ASN A 102 -8.29 13.93 1.74
N ALA A 103 -7.78 14.95 2.44
CA ALA A 103 -6.76 15.84 1.87
C ALA A 103 -5.43 15.10 1.64
N SER A 104 -4.98 14.27 2.59
CA SER A 104 -3.78 13.44 2.44
C SER A 104 -3.92 12.40 1.33
N THR A 105 -5.07 11.75 1.22
CA THR A 105 -5.33 10.78 0.15
C THR A 105 -5.32 11.47 -1.21
N ALA A 106 -5.93 12.64 -1.34
CA ALA A 106 -5.88 13.44 -2.56
C ALA A 106 -4.44 13.81 -2.95
N ARG A 107 -3.63 14.29 -1.99
CA ARG A 107 -2.19 14.57 -2.21
C ARG A 107 -1.42 13.34 -2.67
N TYR A 108 -1.73 12.17 -2.10
CA TYR A 108 -1.10 10.92 -2.54
C TYR A 108 -1.51 10.58 -3.99
N CYS A 109 -2.81 10.63 -4.30
CA CYS A 109 -3.29 10.44 -5.66
C CYS A 109 -2.65 11.41 -6.67
N ASP A 110 -2.42 12.67 -6.29
CA ASP A 110 -1.76 13.65 -7.15
C ASP A 110 -0.31 13.25 -7.44
N ARG A 111 0.44 12.79 -6.42
CA ARG A 111 1.79 12.28 -6.64
C ARG A 111 1.80 11.06 -7.57
N LEU A 112 0.86 10.12 -7.39
CA LEU A 112 0.75 8.96 -8.28
C LEU A 112 0.51 9.37 -9.74
N ARG A 113 -0.34 10.38 -9.98
CA ARG A 113 -0.59 10.89 -11.33
C ARG A 113 0.67 11.53 -11.93
N GLU A 114 1.45 12.23 -11.12
CA GLU A 114 2.70 12.87 -11.55
C GLU A 114 3.76 11.84 -11.97
N VAL A 115 3.90 10.73 -11.24
CA VAL A 115 5.05 9.83 -11.42
C VAL A 115 4.74 8.46 -12.03
N CYS A 116 3.57 7.88 -11.77
CA CYS A 116 3.34 6.47 -12.10
C CYS A 116 2.96 6.22 -13.56
N PHE A 117 2.53 7.24 -14.32
CA PHE A 117 2.04 7.05 -15.69
C PHE A 117 3.12 7.20 -16.77
N ASP A 118 4.21 7.91 -16.45
CA ASP A 118 5.27 8.25 -17.42
C ASP A 118 6.68 7.88 -16.94
N TRP A 119 6.86 7.55 -15.65
CA TRP A 119 8.15 7.16 -15.10
C TRP A 119 8.10 5.72 -14.54
N PRO A 120 8.72 4.73 -15.22
CA PRO A 120 8.72 3.32 -14.79
C PRO A 120 9.26 3.13 -13.36
N GLY A 121 10.35 3.80 -13.00
CA GLY A 121 10.91 3.76 -11.65
C GLY A 121 9.96 4.33 -10.59
N GLY A 122 9.23 5.39 -10.92
CA GLY A 122 8.23 6.01 -10.04
C GLY A 122 7.02 5.11 -9.80
N PHE A 123 6.52 4.45 -10.85
CA PHE A 123 5.53 3.39 -10.71
C PHE A 123 6.02 2.26 -9.80
N VAL A 124 7.21 1.71 -10.06
CA VAL A 124 7.74 0.60 -9.26
C VAL A 124 7.99 1.02 -7.82
N ALA A 125 8.37 2.27 -7.54
CA ALA A 125 8.53 2.78 -6.18
C ALA A 125 7.22 2.71 -5.37
N HIS A 126 6.11 3.23 -5.92
CA HIS A 126 4.81 3.20 -5.22
C HIS A 126 4.23 1.79 -5.14
N HIS A 127 4.37 1.00 -6.22
CA HIS A 127 3.98 -0.41 -6.24
C HIS A 127 4.78 -1.22 -5.22
N TYR A 128 6.07 -0.95 -5.08
CA TYR A 128 6.91 -1.59 -4.06
C TYR A 128 6.38 -1.29 -2.66
N THR A 129 6.20 0.00 -2.34
CA THR A 129 5.80 0.45 -1.00
C THR A 129 4.46 -0.14 -0.59
N ARG A 130 3.46 -0.14 -1.48
CA ARG A 130 2.13 -0.68 -1.17
C ARG A 130 2.12 -2.20 -1.08
N TYR A 131 2.43 -2.90 -2.17
CA TYR A 131 2.20 -4.35 -2.23
C TYR A 131 3.19 -5.15 -1.35
N LEU A 132 4.45 -4.75 -1.18
CA LEU A 132 5.34 -5.46 -0.25
C LEU A 132 4.95 -5.24 1.21
N GLY A 133 4.37 -4.08 1.54
CA GLY A 133 3.77 -3.79 2.84
C GLY A 133 2.60 -4.71 3.13
N ASP A 134 1.66 -4.84 2.18
CA ASP A 134 0.48 -5.69 2.31
C ASP A 134 0.84 -7.18 2.49
N LEU A 135 1.87 -7.64 1.77
CA LEU A 135 2.42 -9.00 1.86
C LEU A 135 3.32 -9.23 3.09
N SER A 136 3.54 -8.20 3.90
CA SER A 136 4.35 -8.25 5.12
C SER A 136 3.47 -7.95 6.33
N GLY A 137 3.48 -6.71 6.84
CA GLY A 137 2.67 -6.31 8.00
C GLY A 137 1.16 -6.43 7.76
N GLY A 138 0.70 -6.21 6.52
CA GLY A 138 -0.71 -6.30 6.16
C GLY A 138 -1.34 -7.67 6.46
N GLN A 139 -0.58 -8.76 6.39
CA GLN A 139 -1.09 -10.10 6.72
C GLN A 139 -1.41 -10.24 8.20
N TYR A 140 -0.60 -9.65 9.08
CA TYR A 140 -0.87 -9.60 10.51
C TYR A 140 -2.06 -8.68 10.80
N ILE A 141 -2.06 -7.47 10.24
CA ILE A 141 -3.17 -6.49 10.39
C ILE A 141 -4.50 -7.11 9.99
N GLY A 142 -4.57 -7.79 8.85
CA GLY A 142 -5.80 -8.44 8.38
C GLY A 142 -6.34 -9.50 9.34
N VAL A 143 -5.48 -10.19 10.10
CA VAL A 143 -5.90 -11.12 11.15
C VAL A 143 -6.51 -10.37 12.33
N GLN A 144 -5.91 -9.25 12.75
CA GLN A 144 -6.39 -8.46 13.88
C GLN A 144 -7.72 -7.78 13.56
N VAL A 145 -7.83 -7.13 12.40
CA VAL A 145 -9.08 -6.51 11.94
C VAL A 145 -10.21 -7.54 11.86
N ARG A 146 -9.94 -8.71 11.27
CA ARG A 146 -10.95 -9.78 11.18
C ARG A 146 -11.47 -10.19 12.56
N ARG A 147 -10.56 -10.35 13.54
CA ARG A 147 -10.93 -10.69 14.92
C ARG A 147 -11.72 -9.57 15.60
N ALA A 148 -11.24 -8.34 15.51
CA ALA A 148 -11.87 -7.16 16.10
C ALA A 148 -13.31 -6.95 15.60
N LEU A 149 -13.54 -7.22 14.31
CA LEU A 149 -14.85 -7.05 13.67
C LEU A 149 -15.74 -8.30 13.75
N GLY A 150 -15.28 -9.40 14.37
CA GLY A 150 -16.03 -10.65 14.45
C GLY A 150 -16.29 -11.31 13.09
N LEU A 151 -15.42 -11.07 12.10
CA LEU A 151 -15.56 -11.56 10.73
C LEU A 151 -14.99 -12.98 10.57
N SER A 152 -15.64 -13.79 9.73
CA SER A 152 -15.14 -15.10 9.31
C SER A 152 -14.11 -14.97 8.18
N ALA A 153 -13.39 -16.06 7.89
CA ALA A 153 -12.33 -16.06 6.88
C ALA A 153 -12.81 -15.78 5.45
N GLY A 154 -14.10 -15.96 5.16
CA GLY A 154 -14.72 -15.72 3.84
C GLY A 154 -15.43 -14.37 3.70
N ASP A 155 -15.65 -13.64 4.79
CA ASP A 155 -16.55 -12.47 4.80
C ASP A 155 -15.98 -11.27 4.04
N ASP A 156 -16.84 -10.36 3.62
CA ASP A 156 -16.40 -9.07 3.08
C ASP A 156 -15.93 -8.15 4.22
N GLY A 157 -15.29 -7.04 3.88
CA GLY A 157 -14.73 -6.07 4.82
C GLY A 157 -13.25 -6.30 5.13
N VAL A 158 -12.67 -7.44 4.75
CA VAL A 158 -11.23 -7.72 4.90
C VAL A 158 -10.64 -8.44 3.67
N ARG A 159 -11.31 -8.37 2.51
CA ARG A 159 -10.81 -8.98 1.27
C ARG A 159 -9.50 -8.37 0.82
N PHE A 160 -9.26 -7.10 1.10
CA PHE A 160 -8.00 -6.40 0.82
C PHE A 160 -6.75 -7.21 1.22
N TYR A 161 -6.79 -7.88 2.39
CA TYR A 161 -5.67 -8.64 2.93
C TYR A 161 -5.51 -10.04 2.34
N ARG A 162 -6.44 -10.50 1.51
CA ARG A 162 -6.45 -11.87 0.96
C ARG A 162 -5.68 -11.91 -0.35
N PHE A 163 -4.58 -12.66 -0.36
CA PHE A 163 -3.80 -12.93 -1.58
C PHE A 163 -3.96 -14.40 -1.96
N PRO A 164 -4.15 -14.74 -3.25
CA PRO A 164 -4.33 -16.11 -3.69
C PRO A 164 -3.05 -16.95 -3.56
N GLY A 165 -1.88 -16.31 -3.61
CA GLY A 165 -0.57 -16.95 -3.47
C GLY A 165 0.10 -16.70 -2.12
N LYS A 166 1.14 -17.50 -1.82
CA LYS A 166 1.92 -17.36 -0.58
C LYS A 166 2.68 -16.03 -0.57
N PRO A 167 2.57 -15.21 0.49
CA PRO A 167 3.24 -13.91 0.52
C PRO A 167 4.76 -13.97 0.28
N LYS A 168 5.45 -14.95 0.87
CA LYS A 168 6.89 -15.15 0.64
C LYS A 168 7.24 -15.31 -0.86
N ALA A 169 6.45 -16.07 -1.61
CA ALA A 169 6.73 -16.32 -3.03
C ALA A 169 6.61 -15.02 -3.86
N TYR A 170 5.59 -14.20 -3.61
CA TYR A 170 5.47 -12.87 -4.23
C TYR A 170 6.64 -11.98 -3.87
N LYS A 171 7.00 -11.86 -2.59
CA LYS A 171 8.08 -10.98 -2.15
C LYS A 171 9.43 -11.38 -2.73
N ASP A 172 9.73 -12.67 -2.77
CA ASP A 172 10.99 -13.17 -3.33
C ASP A 172 11.05 -12.96 -4.85
N ARG A 173 9.93 -13.14 -5.57
CA ARG A 173 9.85 -12.82 -7.00
C ARG A 173 10.05 -11.33 -7.26
N TYR A 174 9.38 -10.48 -6.49
CA TYR A 174 9.47 -9.02 -6.61
C TYR A 174 10.90 -8.53 -6.39
N ARG A 175 11.60 -9.03 -5.36
CA ARG A 175 13.00 -8.67 -5.10
C ARG A 175 13.93 -9.05 -6.25
N ARG A 176 13.79 -10.27 -6.80
CA ARG A 176 14.57 -10.68 -7.98
C ARG A 176 14.36 -9.76 -9.17
N MET A 177 13.14 -9.23 -9.35
CA MET A 177 12.85 -8.30 -10.44
C MET A 177 13.46 -6.93 -10.18
N LEU A 178 13.45 -6.42 -8.94
CA LEU A 178 14.20 -5.21 -8.58
C LEU A 178 15.70 -5.37 -8.83
N ASP A 179 16.27 -6.55 -8.53
CA ASP A 179 17.69 -6.83 -8.74
C ASP A 179 18.08 -6.97 -10.21
N ALA A 180 17.13 -7.38 -11.06
CA ALA A 180 17.33 -7.59 -12.50
C ALA A 180 16.89 -6.40 -13.37
N ALA A 181 16.24 -5.39 -12.80
CA ALA A 181 15.75 -4.23 -13.53
C ALA A 181 16.94 -3.46 -14.14
N PRO A 182 16.82 -2.96 -15.39
CA PRO A 182 17.92 -2.34 -16.13
C PRO A 182 18.17 -0.89 -15.69
N TRP A 183 18.24 -0.63 -14.39
CA TRP A 183 18.44 0.70 -13.83
C TRP A 183 19.90 0.99 -13.55
N ASP A 184 20.38 2.13 -14.06
CA ASP A 184 21.67 2.67 -13.65
C ASP A 184 21.64 3.20 -12.20
N ALA A 185 22.80 3.61 -11.70
CA ALA A 185 22.94 4.09 -10.32
C ALA A 185 22.11 5.37 -10.05
N ALA A 186 21.92 6.24 -11.04
CA ALA A 186 21.15 7.47 -10.89
C ALA A 186 19.65 7.16 -10.78
N GLU A 187 19.16 6.24 -11.60
CA GLU A 187 17.78 5.78 -11.58
C GLU A 187 17.46 5.02 -10.29
N GLN A 188 18.37 4.16 -9.82
CA GLN A 188 18.24 3.52 -8.51
C GLN A 188 18.15 4.53 -7.36
N ALA A 189 18.93 5.61 -7.41
CA ALA A 189 18.86 6.68 -6.40
C ALA A 189 17.52 7.44 -6.46
N ARG A 190 17.00 7.71 -7.66
CA ARG A 190 15.67 8.31 -7.85
C ARG A 190 14.56 7.42 -7.31
N VAL A 191 14.60 6.12 -7.59
CA VAL A 191 13.63 5.13 -7.06
C VAL A 191 13.68 5.09 -5.53
N ILE A 192 14.86 5.08 -4.91
CA ILE A 192 14.99 5.17 -3.45
C ILE A 192 14.32 6.45 -2.91
N GLY A 193 14.58 7.60 -3.55
CA GLY A 193 13.96 8.86 -3.18
C GLY A 193 12.43 8.83 -3.25
N GLU A 194 11.89 8.19 -4.29
CA GLU A 194 10.45 8.05 -4.48
C GLU A 194 9.82 7.07 -3.49
N VAL A 195 10.48 5.96 -3.15
CA VAL A 195 10.00 5.06 -2.10
C VAL A 195 9.88 5.79 -0.76
N ARG A 196 10.84 6.66 -0.42
CA ARG A 196 10.74 7.51 0.77
C ARG A 196 9.57 8.51 0.68
N ALA A 197 9.34 9.10 -0.49
CA ALA A 197 8.16 9.95 -0.71
C ALA A 197 6.85 9.17 -0.52
N ALA A 198 6.77 7.96 -1.06
CA ALA A 198 5.64 7.06 -0.87
C ALA A 198 5.41 6.73 0.60
N TYR A 199 6.46 6.44 1.38
CA TYR A 199 6.31 6.23 2.83
C TYR A 199 5.75 7.47 3.52
N ARG A 200 6.30 8.67 3.30
CA ARG A 200 5.77 9.91 3.88
C ARG A 200 4.30 10.16 3.53
N LEU A 201 3.88 9.88 2.29
CA LEU A 201 2.49 10.01 1.87
C LEU A 201 1.58 9.01 2.59
N ASN A 202 2.04 7.77 2.80
CA ASN A 202 1.30 6.79 3.62
C ASN A 202 1.18 7.23 5.08
N ALA A 203 2.26 7.75 5.69
CA ALA A 203 2.20 8.29 7.06
C ALA A 203 1.24 9.47 7.18
N ALA A 204 1.27 10.40 6.22
CA ALA A 204 0.34 11.53 6.21
C ALA A 204 -1.12 11.05 6.11
N LEU A 205 -1.39 10.03 5.29
CA LEU A 205 -2.70 9.40 5.18
C LEU A 205 -3.15 8.83 6.52
N THR A 206 -2.33 8.00 7.16
CA THR A 206 -2.70 7.36 8.43
C THR A 206 -2.78 8.35 9.60
N THR A 207 -1.96 9.39 9.60
CA THR A 207 -2.02 10.47 10.60
C THR A 207 -3.31 11.27 10.50
N GLU A 208 -3.79 11.58 9.29
CA GLU A 208 -5.08 12.26 9.10
C GLU A 208 -6.27 11.39 9.56
N LEU A 209 -6.09 10.06 9.62
CA LEU A 209 -7.10 9.16 10.20
C LEU A 209 -7.17 9.23 11.72
N ASP A 210 -6.19 9.81 12.43
CA ASP A 210 -6.27 10.01 13.88
C ASP A 210 -7.47 10.90 14.25
N GLU A 211 -7.88 11.81 13.36
CA GLU A 211 -9.07 12.66 13.53
C GLU A 211 -10.39 11.87 13.56
N HIS A 212 -10.38 10.65 13.04
CA HIS A 212 -11.53 9.75 12.98
C HIS A 212 -11.58 8.76 14.13
N LEU A 213 -10.55 8.74 15.00
CA LEU A 213 -10.60 7.94 16.22
C LEU A 213 -11.57 8.56 17.20
N ARG A 214 -12.50 7.74 17.69
CA ARG A 214 -13.27 8.09 18.88
C ARG A 214 -12.29 8.21 20.03
N ARG A 215 -12.26 9.39 20.62
CA ARG A 215 -11.62 9.57 21.91
C ARG A 215 -12.57 8.96 22.93
N ASP A 216 -12.16 7.88 23.59
CA ASP A 216 -12.89 7.38 24.74
C ASP A 216 -13.09 8.56 25.71
N ALA A 217 -14.34 8.79 26.12
CA ALA A 217 -14.60 9.66 27.25
C ALA A 217 -13.98 8.94 28.46
N ALA A 218 -12.88 9.49 28.97
CA ALA A 218 -12.26 9.06 30.22
C ALA A 218 -13.25 9.09 31.39
#